data_AF-A0A962DN43-F1
#
_entry.id   AF-A0A962DN43-F1
#
_cell.length_a   1.000
_cell.length_b   1.000
_cell.length_c   1.000
_cell.angle_alpha   90.00
_cell.angle_beta   90.00
_cell.angle_gamma   90.00
#
_symmetry.space_group_name_H-M   'P 1'
#
loop_
_entity.id
_entity.type
_entity.pdbx_description
1 polymer ?
#
loop_
_entity_poly.entity_id
_entity_poly.type
_entity_poly.pdbx_seq_one_letter_code
_entity_poly.pdbx_strand_id
1 'polypeptide(L)' 'MPELPEVETTRRGIAPWLEGQRIARLVTRVRALRWPIPDVLPERLAGAEVLAVQRRAKYLLLCT' A
#
# COMPACT_ATOMS: atom_id res chain seq x y z
N MET A 1 13.80 5.63 -10.60
CA MET A 1 13.50 5.42 -9.18
C MET A 1 12.88 6.72 -8.68
N PRO A 2 11.69 6.73 -8.08
CA PRO A 2 11.15 7.94 -7.48
C PRO A 2 12.04 8.41 -6.33
N GLU A 3 12.27 9.72 -6.22
CA GLU A 3 12.99 10.32 -5.11
C GLU A 3 12.01 10.70 -3.98
N LEU A 4 12.55 11.25 -2.88
CA LEU A 4 11.72 11.59 -1.71
C LEU A 4 10.54 12.53 -2.04
N PRO A 5 10.70 13.57 -2.87
CA PRO A 5 9.59 14.46 -3.23
C PRO A 5 8.46 13.72 -3.95
N GLU A 6 8.77 12.83 -4.90
CA GLU A 6 7.76 12.09 -5.67
C GLU A 6 7.02 11.08 -4.81
N VAL A 7 7.71 10.43 -3.86
CA VAL A 7 7.07 9.52 -2.90
C VAL A 7 6.13 10.30 -1.97
N GLU A 8 6.50 11.51 -1.51
CA GLU A 8 5.62 12.35 -0.70
C GLU A 8 4.41 12.88 -1.49
N THR A 9 4.60 13.28 -2.75
CA THR A 9 3.49 13.65 -3.63
C THR A 9 2.53 12.49 -3.82
N THR A 10 3.05 11.27 -4.03
CA THR A 10 2.22 10.07 -4.14
C THR A 10 1.46 9.79 -2.85
N ARG A 11 2.12 9.88 -1.69
CA ARG A 11 1.50 9.71 -0.36
C ARG A 11 0.31 10.65 -0.18
N ARG A 12 0.50 11.95 -0.44
CA ARG A 12 -0.54 12.99 -0.34
C ARG A 12 -1.67 12.76 -1.34
N GLY A 13 -1.37 12.29 -2.54
CA GLY A 13 -2.35 12.03 -3.58
C GLY A 13 -3.29 10.88 -3.28
N ILE A 14 -2.79 9.78 -2.68
CA ILE A 14 -3.60 8.59 -2.40
C ILE A 14 -4.27 8.60 -1.02
N ALA A 15 -3.68 9.26 -0.02
CA ALA A 15 -4.19 9.28 1.36
C ALA A 15 -5.70 9.59 1.48
N PRO A 16 -6.25 10.67 0.89
CA PRO A 16 -7.65 11.03 1.08
C PRO A 16 -8.65 10.03 0.47
N TRP A 17 -8.18 9.15 -0.42
CA TRP A 17 -9.01 8.13 -1.07
C TRP A 17 -8.88 6.75 -0.43
N LEU A 18 -7.85 6.55 0.42
CA LEU A 18 -7.57 5.27 1.04
C LEU A 18 -7.89 5.26 2.54
N GLU A 19 -7.60 6.34 3.26
CA GLU A 19 -7.83 6.39 4.71
C GLU A 19 -9.33 6.21 5.04
N GLY A 20 -9.63 5.29 5.97
CA GLY A 20 -10.98 4.86 6.33
C GLY A 20 -11.64 3.88 5.35
N GLN A 21 -10.98 3.51 4.24
CA GLN A 21 -11.51 2.52 3.30
C GLN A 21 -11.14 1.09 3.71
N ARG A 22 -12.05 0.15 3.41
CA ARG A 22 -11.82 -1.29 3.61
C ARG A 22 -11.33 -1.95 2.32
N ILE A 23 -10.30 -2.77 2.44
CA ILE A 23 -9.76 -3.55 1.33
C ILE A 23 -10.72 -4.71 1.03
N ALA A 24 -11.48 -4.63 -0.05
CA ALA A 24 -12.41 -5.69 -0.43
C ALA A 24 -11.69 -6.99 -0.84
N ARG A 25 -10.60 -6.87 -1.62
CA ARG A 25 -9.82 -8.00 -2.12
C ARG A 25 -8.45 -7.55 -2.62
N LEU A 26 -7.43 -8.39 -2.42
CA LEU A 26 -6.14 -8.25 -3.09
C LEU A 26 -6.08 -9.13 -4.36
N VAL A 27 -5.68 -8.54 -5.49
CA VAL A 27 -5.50 -9.25 -6.76
C VAL A 27 -4.09 -9.00 -7.29
N THR A 28 -3.24 -10.03 -7.31
CA THR A 28 -1.87 -9.98 -7.82
C THR A 28 -1.79 -10.54 -9.23
N ARG A 29 -1.59 -9.68 -10.23
CA ARG A 29 -1.48 -10.09 -11.65
C ARG A 29 -0.04 -10.39 -12.08
N VAL A 30 0.92 -9.73 -11.44
CA VAL A 30 2.36 -9.93 -11.66
C VAL A 30 3.00 -10.20 -10.31
N ARG A 31 3.62 -11.38 -10.16
CA ARG A 31 4.27 -11.80 -8.91
C ARG A 31 5.78 -11.51 -8.88
N ALA A 32 6.36 -11.12 -10.01
CA ALA A 32 7.78 -10.82 -10.17
C ALA A 32 8.14 -9.42 -9.62
N LEU A 33 8.11 -9.27 -8.30
CA LEU A 33 8.67 -8.11 -7.59
C LEU A 33 10.09 -8.42 -7.08
N ARG A 34 10.82 -7.40 -6.60
CA ARG A 34 12.16 -7.57 -5.99
C ARG A 34 12.17 -8.64 -4.90
N TRP A 35 11.07 -8.76 -4.15
CA TRP A 35 10.85 -9.81 -3.16
C TRP A 35 9.55 -10.55 -3.47
N PRO A 36 9.47 -11.86 -3.17
CA PRO A 36 8.25 -12.63 -3.37
C PRO A 36 7.11 -12.07 -2.51
N ILE A 37 5.90 -12.05 -3.08
CA ILE A 37 4.69 -11.69 -2.35
C ILE A 37 4.26 -12.90 -1.52
N PRO A 38 4.09 -12.78 -0.18
CA PRO A 38 3.64 -13.89 0.66
C PRO A 38 2.27 -14.41 0.24
N ASP A 39 2.09 -15.74 0.18
CA ASP A 39 0.83 -16.36 -0.24
C ASP A 39 -0.34 -16.04 0.69
N VAL A 40 -0.08 -15.78 1.97
CA VAL A 40 -1.10 -15.44 2.99
C VAL A 40 -1.58 -13.99 2.92
N LEU A 41 -0.93 -13.14 2.11
CA LEU A 41 -1.23 -11.71 2.07
C LEU A 41 -2.67 -11.37 1.64
N PRO A 42 -3.28 -12.05 0.63
CA PRO A 42 -4.65 -11.75 0.22
C PRO A 42 -5.68 -11.99 1.34
N GLU A 43 -5.54 -13.07 2.09
CA GLU A 43 -6.44 -13.41 3.20
C GLU A 43 -6.29 -12.44 4.37
N ARG A 44 -5.05 -12.04 4.66
CA ARG A 44 -4.77 -11.08 5.75
C ARG A 44 -5.29 -9.68 5.46
N LEU A 45 -5.28 -9.24 4.21
CA LEU A 45 -5.70 -7.89 3.84
C LEU A 45 -7.19 -7.78 3.51
N ALA A 46 -7.86 -8.87 3.15
CA ALA A 46 -9.30 -8.83 2.89
C ALA A 46 -10.07 -8.38 4.15
N GLY A 47 -10.85 -7.31 4.02
CA GLY A 47 -11.63 -6.70 5.10
C GLY A 47 -10.87 -5.72 5.99
N ALA A 48 -9.54 -5.62 5.86
CA ALA A 48 -8.72 -4.70 6.64
C ALA A 48 -9.01 -3.23 6.25
N GLU A 49 -9.01 -2.34 7.24
CA GLU A 49 -9.28 -0.92 7.04
C GLU A 49 -7.97 -0.15 7.01
N VAL A 50 -7.77 0.71 6.01
CA VAL A 50 -6.57 1.54 5.95
C VAL A 50 -6.71 2.70 6.93
N LEU A 51 -5.98 2.65 8.04
CA LEU A 51 -6.00 3.65 9.11
C LEU A 51 -5.18 4.90 8.76
N ALA A 52 -4.07 4.73 8.04
CA ALA A 52 -3.18 5.84 7.67
C ALA A 52 -2.30 5.49 6.46
N VAL A 53 -1.93 6.51 5.68
CA VAL A 53 -0.91 6.41 4.62
C VAL A 53 0.33 7.22 4.99
N GLN A 54 1.38 6.51 5.38
CA GLN A 54 2.64 7.09 5.85
C GLN A 54 3.78 6.92 4.84
N ARG A 55 4.88 7.65 5.05
CA ARG A 55 6.10 7.51 4.29
C ARG A 55 7.29 7.37 5.23
N ARG A 56 8.17 6.41 4.95
CA ARG A 56 9.49 6.29 5.58
C ARG A 56 10.56 6.23 4.50
N ALA A 57 11.41 7.26 4.41
CA ALA A 57 12.34 7.44 3.30
C ALA A 57 11.60 7.30 1.95
N LYS A 58 11.99 6.35 1.09
CA LYS A 58 11.37 6.09 -0.22
C LYS A 58 10.30 4.99 -0.19
N TYR A 59 9.80 4.62 0.99
CA TYR A 59 8.76 3.60 1.16
C TYR A 59 7.43 4.24 1.56
N LEU A 60 6.35 3.83 0.88
CA LEU A 60 4.98 4.06 1.34
C LEU A 60 4.58 2.94 2.29
N LEU A 61 3.91 3.31 3.39
CA LEU A 61 3.42 2.40 4.40
C LEU A 61 1.91 2.60 4.51
N LEU A 62 1.15 1.56 4.20
CA LEU A 62 -0.29 1.51 4.44
C LEU A 62 -0.49 0.84 5.79
N CYS A 63 -0.96 1.61 6.77
CA CYS A 63 -1.31 1.07 8.09
C CYS A 63 -2.72 0.49 7.99
N THR A 64 -2.86 -0.81 8.22
CA THR A 64 -4.11 -1.59 8.11
C THR A 64 -4.37 -2.44 9.33
#